data_AF-A0A4T0FSJ0-F1
#
_entry.id   AF-A0A4T0FSJ0-F1
#
_cell.length_a   1.000
_cell.length_b   1.000
_cell.length_c   1.000
_cell.angle_alpha   90.00
_cell.angle_beta   90.00
_cell.angle_gamma   90.00
#
_symmetry.space_group_name_H-M   'P 1'
#
loop_
_entity.id
_entity.type
_entity.pdbx_description
1 polymer ?
#
loop_
_entity_poly.entity_id
_entity_poly.type
_entity_poly.pdbx_seq_one_letter_code
_entity_poly.pdbx_strand_id
1 'polypeptide(L)'
;MSDPCTHPVQLAGLCAVCGIDITSTVNNSLHISHSTANLTVTYDEAKRISTRSKHSLLKSSKLSLIVDLDQTVIHATVDPTVQSWLDDPSLVYPGALDDIHKFKLDDFTPLNQSCSYFVKFRPGLIDFLHELNHLYELHVYTMGTKSYAAAVCQLIDPTGSLFSERILTRDDSGSFTSKSLLRLFPTDTSMCVIIDDRADVWSDSPNLVKCNPFEFFVGIGDINAGEEEVHFDEEVGEKGGEDSDHRDHHNLSLSQQANQRPLAQRQREHRQLLSRTPDAELPRLLRILRQIHSTYYTYRNAGDDPDVAEIIPHMQRLVLRGVHLLFSAVVPLGAHIEHSPLYHLAVRYGAQVHTTYSSAITHVVAAKKGTAKVDEARREDVAHVVTPQWLIDSCNLWECRKEDSYYLDSHSRPKWPKQVQSFNDKPTTDHVDWDTADQELEDFLNEDSAEEEKGEEVKENTKKRSRKSSTPPSIDEQDLHTRTNNQSNSDTPKRHRTDNTSDDLDSLDKDTPSDNHSDSFDDFDFANQLDGVI
;
A
#
# COMPACT_ATOMS: atom_id res chain seq x y z
N MET A 1 -35.71 1.39 -43.18
CA MET A 1 -34.48 1.23 -42.40
C MET A 1 -34.88 1.37 -40.95
N SER A 2 -34.63 0.36 -40.13
CA SER A 2 -34.81 0.44 -38.68
C SER A 2 -33.81 1.45 -38.13
N ASP A 3 -34.25 2.34 -37.23
CA ASP A 3 -33.37 3.32 -36.58
C ASP A 3 -32.22 2.60 -35.84
N PRO A 4 -31.00 3.17 -35.83
CA PRO A 4 -29.87 2.59 -35.12
C PRO A 4 -30.16 2.55 -33.61
N CYS A 5 -29.75 1.45 -32.96
CA CYS A 5 -29.94 1.27 -31.52
C CYS A 5 -29.12 2.29 -30.73
N THR A 6 -29.76 3.01 -29.80
CA THR A 6 -29.13 4.01 -28.92
C THR A 6 -29.10 3.61 -27.44
N HIS A 7 -29.53 2.39 -27.11
CA HIS A 7 -29.52 1.90 -25.73
C HIS A 7 -28.08 1.75 -25.19
N PRO A 8 -27.87 2.06 -23.90
CA PRO A 8 -26.52 2.17 -23.37
C PRO A 8 -25.88 0.84 -23.00
N VAL A 9 -26.64 -0.25 -22.86
CA VAL A 9 -26.15 -1.54 -22.32
C VAL A 9 -26.03 -2.60 -23.41
N GLN A 10 -24.89 -3.27 -23.44
CA GLN A 10 -24.54 -4.30 -24.41
C GLN A 10 -24.08 -5.58 -23.69
N LEU A 11 -24.52 -6.73 -24.20
CA LEU A 11 -24.09 -8.04 -23.74
C LEU A 11 -23.64 -8.86 -24.94
N ALA A 12 -22.35 -9.21 -24.98
CA ALA A 12 -21.76 -10.03 -26.06
C ALA A 12 -22.07 -9.49 -27.49
N GLY A 13 -21.99 -8.17 -27.67
CA GLY A 13 -22.25 -7.53 -28.97
C GLY A 13 -23.72 -7.28 -29.31
N LEU A 14 -24.65 -7.73 -28.46
CA LEU A 14 -26.09 -7.48 -28.60
C LEU A 14 -26.52 -6.37 -27.64
N CYS A 15 -27.46 -5.54 -28.06
CA CYS A 15 -28.14 -4.62 -27.15
C CYS A 15 -28.95 -5.42 -26.11
N ALA A 16 -28.68 -5.21 -24.82
CA ALA A 16 -29.37 -5.90 -23.74
C ALA A 16 -30.86 -5.50 -23.59
N VAL A 17 -31.28 -4.40 -24.25
CA VAL A 17 -32.65 -3.88 -24.17
C VAL A 17 -33.50 -4.31 -25.35
N CYS A 18 -32.99 -4.19 -26.58
CA CYS A 18 -33.76 -4.46 -27.79
C CYS A 18 -33.25 -5.64 -28.63
N GLY A 19 -32.16 -6.30 -28.21
CA GLY A 19 -31.63 -7.50 -28.87
C GLY A 19 -30.99 -7.28 -30.24
N ILE A 20 -30.83 -6.02 -30.67
CA ILE A 20 -30.19 -5.68 -31.95
C ILE A 20 -28.68 -5.93 -31.84
N ASP A 21 -28.11 -6.56 -32.85
CA ASP A 21 -26.66 -6.70 -33.02
C ASP A 21 -26.03 -5.34 -33.32
N ILE A 22 -25.13 -4.92 -32.43
CA ILE A 22 -24.43 -3.64 -32.46
C ILE A 22 -22.91 -3.80 -32.60
N THR A 23 -22.43 -5.02 -32.89
CA THR A 23 -21.01 -5.32 -33.12
C THR A 23 -20.39 -4.51 -34.26
N SER A 24 -21.20 -4.17 -35.28
CA SER A 24 -20.78 -3.39 -36.45
C SER A 24 -20.73 -1.88 -36.20
N THR A 25 -21.28 -1.41 -35.08
CA THR A 25 -21.20 -0.01 -34.64
C THR A 25 -19.95 0.13 -33.78
N VAL A 26 -18.98 0.95 -34.23
CA VAL A 26 -17.78 1.32 -33.46
C VAL A 26 -18.21 2.22 -32.29
N ASN A 27 -18.87 1.67 -31.30
CA ASN A 27 -19.20 2.35 -30.06
C ASN A 27 -18.11 2.03 -29.05
N ASN A 28 -17.42 3.05 -28.55
CA ASN A 28 -16.52 2.98 -27.40
C ASN A 28 -17.30 2.47 -26.18
N SER A 29 -17.43 1.15 -26.05
CA SER A 29 -18.10 0.49 -24.94
C SER A 29 -17.08 0.15 -23.85
N LEU A 30 -17.49 0.30 -22.60
CA LEU A 30 -16.65 0.16 -21.41
C LEU A 30 -17.22 -0.92 -20.51
N HIS A 31 -16.35 -1.72 -19.91
CA HIS A 31 -16.76 -2.69 -18.89
C HIS A 31 -17.11 -1.99 -17.58
N ILE A 32 -18.16 -2.48 -16.92
CA ILE A 32 -18.64 -1.95 -15.62
C ILE A 32 -18.88 -3.04 -14.57
N SER A 33 -18.71 -4.31 -14.93
CA SER A 33 -18.97 -5.45 -14.04
C SER A 33 -17.69 -6.22 -13.73
N HIS A 34 -17.59 -6.74 -12.52
CA HIS A 34 -16.46 -7.54 -12.05
C HIS A 34 -16.55 -8.99 -12.58
N SER A 35 -17.76 -9.54 -12.69
CA SER A 35 -18.01 -10.97 -12.94
C SER A 35 -18.60 -11.30 -14.30
N THR A 36 -19.00 -10.29 -15.08
CA THR A 36 -19.64 -10.47 -16.40
C THR A 36 -18.73 -9.94 -17.50
N ALA A 37 -17.78 -10.76 -17.96
CA ALA A 37 -16.80 -10.41 -18.99
C ALA A 37 -17.39 -9.71 -20.22
N ASN A 38 -18.62 -10.06 -20.63
CA ASN A 38 -19.21 -9.55 -21.88
C ASN A 38 -20.22 -8.42 -21.68
N LEU A 39 -20.38 -7.89 -20.46
CA LEU A 39 -21.26 -6.74 -20.20
C LEU A 39 -20.48 -5.45 -20.37
N THR A 40 -20.85 -4.66 -21.38
CA THR A 40 -20.29 -3.34 -21.63
C THR A 40 -21.38 -2.29 -21.72
N VAL A 41 -21.02 -1.04 -21.46
CA VAL A 41 -21.94 0.10 -21.60
C VAL A 41 -21.29 1.26 -22.35
N THR A 42 -22.10 2.16 -22.88
CA THR A 42 -21.61 3.43 -23.43
C THR A 42 -20.88 4.27 -22.39
N TYR A 43 -19.97 5.14 -22.83
CA TYR A 43 -19.23 6.07 -21.96
C TYR A 43 -20.13 6.90 -21.03
N ASP A 44 -21.21 7.50 -21.53
CA ASP A 44 -22.10 8.34 -20.73
C ASP A 44 -22.77 7.55 -19.58
N GLU A 45 -23.15 6.30 -19.87
CA GLU A 45 -23.71 5.40 -18.86
C GLU A 45 -22.65 4.93 -17.86
N ALA A 46 -21.44 4.60 -18.32
CA ALA A 46 -20.32 4.29 -17.43
C ALA A 46 -20.05 5.45 -16.47
N LYS A 47 -20.01 6.70 -16.98
CA LYS A 47 -19.82 7.91 -16.17
C LYS A 47 -20.95 8.10 -15.17
N ARG A 48 -22.21 7.84 -15.56
CA ARG A 48 -23.36 7.92 -14.66
C ARG A 48 -23.26 6.90 -13.52
N ILE A 49 -22.86 5.67 -13.83
CA ILE A 49 -22.65 4.60 -12.85
C ILE A 49 -21.49 4.97 -11.91
N SER A 50 -20.33 5.38 -12.43
CA SER A 50 -19.18 5.79 -11.63
C SER A 50 -19.51 6.98 -10.71
N THR A 51 -20.27 7.97 -11.19
CA THR A 51 -20.70 9.12 -10.38
C THR A 51 -21.58 8.67 -9.20
N ARG A 52 -22.50 7.72 -9.43
CA ARG A 52 -23.35 7.18 -8.37
C ARG A 52 -22.55 6.35 -7.36
N SER A 53 -21.61 5.53 -7.83
CA SER A 53 -20.70 4.78 -6.95
C SER A 53 -19.83 5.72 -6.11
N LYS A 54 -19.23 6.75 -6.73
CA LYS A 54 -18.49 7.82 -6.03
C LYS A 54 -19.33 8.48 -4.95
N HIS A 55 -20.57 8.86 -5.28
CA HIS A 55 -21.48 9.46 -4.32
C HIS A 55 -21.80 8.52 -3.13
N SER A 56 -21.99 7.22 -3.38
CA SER A 56 -22.24 6.22 -2.33
C SER A 56 -21.02 6.03 -1.42
N LEU A 57 -19.83 5.98 -1.99
CA LEU A 57 -18.58 5.89 -1.24
C LEU A 57 -18.38 7.13 -0.37
N LEU A 58 -18.56 8.32 -0.92
CA LEU A 58 -18.47 9.58 -0.17
C LEU A 58 -19.51 9.66 0.95
N LYS A 59 -20.76 9.24 0.70
CA LYS A 59 -21.82 9.23 1.73
C LYS A 59 -21.49 8.29 2.88
N SER A 60 -20.82 7.18 2.61
CA SER A 60 -20.40 6.21 3.63
C SER A 60 -19.00 6.49 4.18
N SER A 61 -18.39 7.62 3.83
CA SER A 61 -16.99 7.94 4.16
C SER A 61 -16.01 6.82 3.81
N LYS A 62 -16.21 6.11 2.69
CA LYS A 62 -15.32 5.05 2.21
C LYS A 62 -14.53 5.44 0.98
N LEU A 63 -13.41 4.75 0.77
CA LEU A 63 -12.67 4.68 -0.50
C LEU A 63 -12.89 3.30 -1.15
N SER A 64 -12.39 3.06 -2.35
CA SER A 64 -12.31 1.71 -2.91
C SER A 64 -10.92 1.12 -2.69
N LEU A 65 -10.84 -0.13 -2.24
CA LEU A 65 -9.57 -0.86 -2.10
C LEU A 65 -9.58 -2.11 -2.97
N ILE A 66 -8.64 -2.18 -3.90
CA ILE A 66 -8.34 -3.38 -4.66
C ILE A 66 -7.30 -4.20 -3.90
N VAL A 67 -7.65 -5.47 -3.65
CA VAL A 67 -6.86 -6.44 -2.91
C VAL A 67 -6.44 -7.57 -3.86
N ASP A 68 -5.14 -7.72 -4.07
CA ASP A 68 -4.60 -8.93 -4.66
C ASP A 68 -4.58 -10.10 -3.65
N LEU A 69 -4.55 -11.34 -4.14
CA LEU A 69 -4.60 -12.55 -3.31
C LEU A 69 -3.22 -13.14 -3.03
N ASP A 70 -2.62 -13.77 -4.04
CA ASP A 70 -1.40 -14.58 -3.93
C ASP A 70 -0.18 -13.71 -3.62
N GLN A 71 0.60 -14.10 -2.62
CA GLN A 71 1.71 -13.33 -2.07
C GLN A 71 1.36 -11.93 -1.50
N THR A 72 0.11 -11.49 -1.60
CA THR A 72 -0.39 -10.28 -0.95
C THR A 72 -1.05 -10.60 0.40
N VAL A 73 -2.16 -11.35 0.41
CA VAL A 73 -2.91 -11.72 1.63
C VAL A 73 -2.89 -13.23 1.92
N ILE A 74 -2.54 -14.05 0.93
CA ILE A 74 -2.41 -15.50 1.09
C ILE A 74 -1.15 -16.02 0.41
N HIS A 75 -0.73 -17.24 0.73
CA HIS A 75 0.25 -17.98 -0.05
C HIS A 75 -0.30 -19.38 -0.32
N ALA A 76 -0.40 -19.74 -1.59
CA ALA A 76 -0.92 -21.02 -2.03
C ALA A 76 0.16 -21.97 -2.58
N THR A 77 -0.07 -23.27 -2.44
CA THR A 77 0.73 -24.32 -3.09
C THR A 77 -0.13 -25.53 -3.42
N VAL A 78 0.28 -26.30 -4.42
CA VAL A 78 -0.30 -27.62 -4.74
C VAL A 78 0.64 -28.77 -4.36
N ASP A 79 1.74 -28.49 -3.65
CA ASP A 79 2.68 -29.51 -3.19
C ASP A 79 2.03 -30.40 -2.11
N PRO A 80 1.81 -31.71 -2.38
CA PRO A 80 1.17 -32.61 -1.44
C PRO A 80 1.99 -32.89 -0.17
N THR A 81 3.23 -32.42 -0.08
CA THR A 81 4.03 -32.46 1.16
C THR A 81 3.31 -31.74 2.31
N VAL A 82 2.52 -30.70 2.01
CA VAL A 82 1.70 -30.01 3.02
C VAL A 82 0.67 -30.95 3.64
N GLN A 83 0.12 -31.89 2.87
CA GLN A 83 -0.79 -32.90 3.41
C GLN A 83 -0.12 -33.73 4.51
N SER A 84 1.14 -34.12 4.32
CA SER A 84 1.87 -34.88 5.32
C SER A 84 2.05 -34.11 6.64
N TRP A 85 2.19 -32.78 6.58
CA TRP A 85 2.25 -31.94 7.78
C TRP A 85 0.88 -31.80 8.46
N LEU A 86 -0.20 -31.73 7.68
CA LEU A 86 -1.57 -31.74 8.24
C LEU A 86 -1.88 -33.08 8.93
N ASP A 87 -1.39 -34.19 8.36
CA ASP A 87 -1.56 -35.52 8.93
C ASP A 87 -0.68 -35.73 10.18
N ASP A 88 0.54 -35.18 10.19
CA ASP A 88 1.46 -35.18 11.34
C ASP A 88 2.05 -33.79 11.61
N PRO A 89 1.39 -32.99 12.48
CA PRO A 89 1.84 -31.65 12.83
C PRO A 89 3.20 -31.60 13.53
N SER A 90 3.73 -32.72 14.04
CA SER A 90 5.04 -32.76 14.69
C SER A 90 6.21 -32.55 13.72
N LEU A 91 5.94 -32.66 12.41
CA LEU A 91 6.91 -32.43 11.33
C LEU A 91 7.27 -30.96 11.14
N VAL A 92 6.50 -30.04 11.73
CA VAL A 92 6.70 -28.59 11.63
C VAL A 92 6.74 -27.95 13.02
N TYR A 93 7.13 -26.68 13.08
CA TYR A 93 7.15 -25.97 14.35
C TYR A 93 5.72 -25.67 14.85
N PRO A 94 5.48 -25.59 16.17
CA PRO A 94 4.15 -25.32 16.72
C PRO A 94 3.53 -24.04 16.15
N GLY A 95 2.25 -24.09 15.78
CA GLY A 95 1.50 -22.97 15.19
C GLY A 95 1.76 -22.73 13.68
N ALA A 96 2.68 -23.47 13.05
CA ALA A 96 2.94 -23.31 11.61
C ALA A 96 1.69 -23.57 10.75
N LEU A 97 0.87 -24.55 11.16
CA LEU A 97 -0.31 -25.01 10.41
C LEU A 97 -1.58 -24.23 10.72
N ASP A 98 -1.54 -23.29 11.67
CA ASP A 98 -2.66 -22.41 11.97
C ASP A 98 -3.05 -21.67 10.68
N ASP A 99 -4.34 -21.47 10.41
CA ASP A 99 -4.82 -20.79 9.20
C ASP A 99 -4.28 -21.37 7.86
N ILE A 100 -3.91 -22.68 7.85
CA ILE A 100 -3.76 -23.44 6.60
C ILE A 100 -5.10 -24.06 6.25
N HIS A 101 -5.59 -23.71 5.07
CA HIS A 101 -6.84 -24.19 4.49
C HIS A 101 -6.57 -25.07 3.28
N LYS A 102 -7.51 -25.97 3.00
CA LYS A 102 -7.41 -26.91 1.88
C LYS A 102 -8.71 -26.95 1.10
N PHE A 103 -8.62 -26.90 -0.22
CA PHE A 103 -9.74 -27.15 -1.12
C PHE A 103 -9.29 -27.91 -2.38
N LYS A 104 -10.26 -28.35 -3.17
CA LYS A 104 -10.05 -29.00 -4.46
C LYS A 104 -10.85 -28.25 -5.51
N LEU A 105 -10.28 -28.13 -6.70
CA LEU A 105 -10.97 -27.63 -7.89
C LEU A 105 -11.04 -28.76 -8.91
N ASP A 106 -12.14 -28.86 -9.63
CA ASP A 106 -12.33 -29.87 -10.69
C ASP A 106 -11.56 -29.53 -11.98
N ASP A 107 -10.95 -28.34 -12.03
CA ASP A 107 -10.31 -27.78 -13.23
C ASP A 107 -8.98 -28.47 -13.57
N PHE A 108 -8.43 -29.22 -12.63
CA PHE A 108 -7.14 -29.87 -12.79
C PHE A 108 -7.07 -31.21 -12.03
N THR A 109 -7.08 -32.31 -12.77
CA THR A 109 -6.69 -33.63 -12.27
C THR A 109 -5.43 -34.08 -12.99
N PRO A 110 -4.24 -34.03 -12.36
CA PRO A 110 -3.08 -34.73 -12.89
C PRO A 110 -3.43 -36.21 -13.01
N LEU A 111 -2.94 -36.86 -14.07
CA LEU A 111 -3.12 -38.29 -14.30
C LEU A 111 -2.99 -39.08 -12.98
N ASN A 112 -4.13 -39.55 -12.46
CA ASN A 112 -4.28 -40.41 -11.28
C ASN A 112 -4.07 -39.81 -9.86
N GLN A 113 -4.12 -38.49 -9.64
CA GLN A 113 -4.17 -37.92 -8.27
C GLN A 113 -5.14 -36.74 -8.16
N SER A 114 -5.91 -36.65 -7.07
CA SER A 114 -6.69 -35.44 -6.78
C SER A 114 -5.72 -34.33 -6.34
N CYS A 115 -5.52 -33.31 -7.15
CA CYS A 115 -4.74 -32.14 -6.77
C CYS A 115 -5.52 -31.34 -5.70
N SER A 116 -4.85 -30.98 -4.61
CA SER A 116 -5.43 -30.14 -3.57
C SER A 116 -4.63 -28.85 -3.50
N TYR A 117 -5.33 -27.73 -3.38
CA TYR A 117 -4.72 -26.45 -3.06
C TYR A 117 -4.60 -26.35 -1.56
N PHE A 118 -3.42 -25.93 -1.09
CA PHE A 118 -3.16 -25.58 0.29
C PHE A 118 -2.89 -24.09 0.35
N VAL A 119 -3.66 -23.37 1.16
CA VAL A 119 -3.61 -21.91 1.26
C VAL A 119 -3.31 -21.54 2.70
N LYS A 120 -2.21 -20.81 2.91
CA LYS A 120 -1.89 -20.18 4.18
C LYS A 120 -2.41 -18.75 4.15
N PHE A 121 -3.18 -18.35 5.15
CA PHE A 121 -3.51 -16.94 5.34
C PHE A 121 -2.33 -16.17 5.89
N ARG A 122 -2.17 -14.93 5.42
CA ARG A 122 -1.20 -14.00 6.01
C ARG A 122 -1.63 -13.66 7.43
N PRO A 123 -0.72 -13.64 8.42
CA PRO A 123 -1.10 -13.45 9.82
C PRO A 123 -1.97 -12.21 10.04
N GLY A 124 -3.14 -12.39 10.68
CA GLY A 124 -4.10 -11.31 10.97
C GLY A 124 -5.04 -10.94 9.81
N LEU A 125 -5.15 -11.77 8.75
CA LEU A 125 -5.94 -11.48 7.56
C LEU A 125 -7.40 -11.11 7.85
N ILE A 126 -8.08 -11.91 8.65
CA ILE A 126 -9.52 -11.73 8.90
C ILE A 126 -9.78 -10.38 9.59
N ASP A 127 -9.05 -10.08 10.67
CA ASP A 127 -9.14 -8.81 11.38
C ASP A 127 -8.77 -7.62 10.48
N PHE A 128 -7.72 -7.77 9.67
CA PHE A 128 -7.28 -6.76 8.71
C PHE A 128 -8.39 -6.37 7.72
N LEU A 129 -9.10 -7.36 7.15
CA LEU A 129 -10.18 -7.08 6.19
C LEU A 129 -11.41 -6.49 6.87
N HIS A 130 -11.77 -6.97 8.07
CA HIS A 130 -12.88 -6.39 8.83
C HIS A 130 -12.62 -4.92 9.18
N GLU A 131 -11.43 -4.60 9.68
CA GLU A 131 -11.02 -3.23 9.99
C GLU A 131 -11.06 -2.33 8.75
N LEU A 132 -10.58 -2.82 7.61
CA LEU A 132 -10.61 -2.05 6.36
C LEU A 132 -12.01 -1.90 5.78
N ASN A 133 -12.92 -2.85 6.00
CA ASN A 133 -14.29 -2.76 5.51
C ASN A 133 -15.04 -1.55 6.08
N HIS A 134 -14.63 -0.99 7.23
CA HIS A 134 -15.19 0.25 7.75
C HIS A 134 -14.76 1.49 6.94
N LEU A 135 -13.58 1.45 6.32
CA LEU A 135 -12.94 2.59 5.64
C LEU A 135 -12.95 2.44 4.11
N TYR A 136 -13.11 1.23 3.61
CA TYR A 136 -12.99 0.87 2.21
C TYR A 136 -14.12 -0.07 1.77
N GLU A 137 -14.61 0.13 0.55
CA GLU A 137 -15.29 -0.92 -0.20
C GLU A 137 -14.22 -1.83 -0.81
N LEU A 138 -14.28 -3.13 -0.48
CA LEU A 138 -13.24 -4.09 -0.83
C LEU A 138 -13.55 -4.79 -2.15
N HIS A 139 -12.54 -4.86 -3.02
CA HIS A 139 -12.57 -5.55 -4.31
C HIS A 139 -11.41 -6.53 -4.39
N VAL A 140 -11.63 -7.73 -4.92
CA VAL A 140 -10.55 -8.65 -5.26
C VAL A 140 -10.15 -8.45 -6.71
N TYR A 141 -8.86 -8.34 -7.00
CA TYR A 141 -8.33 -8.43 -8.36
C TYR A 141 -7.09 -9.31 -8.39
N THR A 142 -7.28 -10.57 -8.81
CA THR A 142 -6.23 -11.60 -8.86
C THR A 142 -5.96 -12.08 -10.29
N MET A 143 -4.75 -12.60 -10.51
CA MET A 143 -4.39 -13.36 -11.72
C MET A 143 -4.76 -14.86 -11.65
N GLY A 144 -5.39 -15.29 -10.55
CA GLY A 144 -6.00 -16.61 -10.45
C GLY A 144 -7.23 -16.77 -11.34
N THR A 145 -7.65 -18.03 -11.55
CA THR A 145 -8.92 -18.34 -12.24
C THR A 145 -10.13 -17.94 -11.40
N LYS A 146 -11.30 -17.87 -12.03
CA LYS A 146 -12.59 -17.62 -11.39
C LYS A 146 -12.92 -18.63 -10.30
N SER A 147 -12.70 -19.91 -10.58
CA SER A 147 -12.92 -21.01 -9.63
C SER A 147 -11.97 -20.94 -8.43
N TYR A 148 -10.69 -20.62 -8.67
CA TYR A 148 -9.70 -20.42 -7.62
C TYR A 148 -10.05 -19.24 -6.72
N ALA A 149 -10.30 -18.06 -7.31
CA ALA A 149 -10.63 -16.86 -6.56
C ALA A 149 -11.92 -17.04 -5.74
N ALA A 150 -12.94 -17.68 -6.31
CA ALA A 150 -14.17 -18.00 -5.60
C ALA A 150 -13.93 -18.94 -4.41
N ALA A 151 -13.11 -19.99 -4.59
CA ALA A 151 -12.77 -20.90 -3.50
C ALA A 151 -11.97 -20.21 -2.38
N VAL A 152 -11.00 -19.37 -2.72
CA VAL A 152 -10.24 -18.57 -1.75
C VAL A 152 -11.15 -17.57 -1.01
N CYS A 153 -12.00 -16.84 -1.74
CA CYS A 153 -12.93 -15.88 -1.14
C CYS A 153 -13.94 -16.59 -0.22
N GLN A 154 -14.38 -17.80 -0.55
CA GLN A 154 -15.26 -18.59 0.31
C GLN A 154 -14.60 -18.98 1.65
N LEU A 155 -13.27 -19.11 1.68
CA LEU A 155 -12.51 -19.34 2.91
C LEU A 155 -12.35 -18.06 3.74
N ILE A 156 -12.11 -16.92 3.08
CA ILE A 156 -11.82 -15.63 3.73
C ILE A 156 -13.10 -14.90 4.17
N ASP A 157 -14.13 -14.89 3.31
CA ASP A 157 -15.42 -14.23 3.51
C ASP A 157 -16.58 -15.22 3.23
N PRO A 158 -16.85 -16.16 4.16
CA PRO A 158 -17.85 -17.20 3.92
C PRO A 158 -19.27 -16.66 3.70
N THR A 159 -19.54 -15.44 4.18
CA THR A 159 -20.84 -14.76 4.10
C THR A 159 -21.02 -13.91 2.84
N GLY A 160 -19.93 -13.61 2.12
CA GLY A 160 -19.93 -12.65 1.03
C GLY A 160 -20.15 -11.19 1.47
N SER A 161 -19.92 -10.86 2.75
CA SER A 161 -20.19 -9.52 3.31
C SER A 161 -19.08 -8.51 3.01
N LEU A 162 -17.85 -8.98 2.78
CA LEU A 162 -16.67 -8.16 2.51
C LEU A 162 -16.54 -7.87 1.01
N PHE A 163 -16.59 -8.91 0.17
CA PHE A 163 -16.32 -8.77 -1.27
C PHE A 163 -17.59 -8.86 -2.11
N SER A 164 -18.61 -9.62 -1.67
CA SER A 164 -19.81 -9.89 -2.47
C SER A 164 -19.43 -10.31 -3.91
N GLU A 165 -19.95 -9.64 -4.94
CA GLU A 165 -19.66 -9.91 -6.35
C GLU A 165 -18.44 -9.12 -6.88
N ARG A 166 -17.71 -8.39 -6.03
CA ARG A 166 -16.57 -7.52 -6.43
C ARG A 166 -15.27 -8.30 -6.60
N ILE A 167 -15.32 -9.39 -7.36
CA ILE A 167 -14.17 -10.28 -7.62
C ILE A 167 -13.87 -10.25 -9.11
N LEU A 168 -12.69 -9.72 -9.46
CA LEU A 168 -12.16 -9.72 -10.81
C LEU A 168 -10.99 -10.70 -10.90
N THR A 169 -11.04 -11.57 -11.90
CA THR A 169 -10.07 -12.66 -12.08
C THR A 169 -9.43 -12.59 -13.45
N ARG A 170 -8.42 -13.43 -13.68
CA ARG A 170 -7.76 -13.56 -14.99
C ARG A 170 -8.76 -13.74 -16.13
N ASP A 171 -9.76 -14.61 -15.93
CA ASP A 171 -10.78 -14.95 -16.93
C ASP A 171 -11.68 -13.76 -17.31
N ASP A 172 -11.86 -12.78 -16.41
CA ASP A 172 -12.78 -11.65 -16.58
C ASP A 172 -12.04 -10.32 -16.84
N SER A 173 -10.71 -10.29 -16.65
CA SER A 173 -9.89 -9.07 -16.68
C SER A 173 -9.59 -8.52 -18.07
N GLY A 174 -9.56 -9.39 -19.09
CA GLY A 174 -9.16 -9.05 -20.46
C GLY A 174 -7.64 -8.94 -20.68
N SER A 175 -6.81 -9.29 -19.69
CA SER A 175 -5.35 -9.39 -19.83
C SER A 175 -4.78 -10.49 -18.93
N PHE A 176 -3.83 -11.25 -19.45
CA PHE A 176 -3.16 -12.34 -18.72
C PHE A 176 -1.91 -11.89 -17.96
N THR A 177 -1.39 -10.70 -18.26
CA THR A 177 -0.08 -10.22 -17.79
C THR A 177 -0.14 -8.92 -17.01
N SER A 178 -1.22 -8.14 -17.16
CA SER A 178 -1.34 -6.80 -16.58
C SER A 178 -2.72 -6.56 -15.96
N LYS A 179 -2.76 -5.84 -14.84
CA LYS A 179 -3.97 -5.33 -14.21
C LYS A 179 -4.20 -3.87 -14.61
N SER A 180 -5.45 -3.45 -14.75
CA SER A 180 -5.81 -2.07 -15.06
C SER A 180 -6.96 -1.58 -14.20
N LEU A 181 -6.78 -0.40 -13.60
CA LEU A 181 -7.84 0.28 -12.85
C LEU A 181 -9.06 0.56 -13.73
N LEU A 182 -8.84 0.83 -15.03
CA LEU A 182 -9.90 1.14 -15.99
C LEU A 182 -10.86 -0.03 -16.21
N ARG A 183 -10.47 -1.25 -15.82
CA ARG A 183 -11.35 -2.42 -15.88
C ARG A 183 -12.47 -2.37 -14.84
N LEU A 184 -12.24 -1.71 -13.69
CA LEU A 184 -13.21 -1.54 -12.60
C LEU A 184 -13.76 -0.11 -12.54
N PHE A 185 -12.90 0.86 -12.81
CA PHE A 185 -13.14 2.29 -12.65
C PHE A 185 -12.81 3.01 -13.95
N PRO A 186 -13.61 2.85 -15.01
CA PRO A 186 -13.26 3.32 -16.35
C PRO A 186 -13.27 4.84 -16.52
N THR A 187 -13.87 5.58 -15.59
CA THR A 187 -14.03 7.05 -15.72
C THR A 187 -13.45 7.86 -14.57
N ASP A 188 -13.24 7.28 -13.40
CA ASP A 188 -12.71 7.98 -12.22
C ASP A 188 -12.01 6.99 -11.28
N THR A 189 -10.70 7.16 -11.12
CA THR A 189 -9.83 6.34 -10.24
C THR A 189 -9.41 7.08 -8.97
N SER A 190 -9.91 8.31 -8.75
CA SER A 190 -9.45 9.22 -7.69
C SER A 190 -9.64 8.68 -6.26
N MET A 191 -10.58 7.74 -6.09
CA MET A 191 -10.90 7.11 -4.80
C MET A 191 -10.38 5.68 -4.67
N CYS A 192 -9.58 5.20 -5.62
CA CYS A 192 -9.14 3.81 -5.65
C CYS A 192 -7.71 3.66 -5.12
N VAL A 193 -7.53 2.80 -4.13
CA VAL A 193 -6.24 2.36 -3.60
C VAL A 193 -6.01 0.90 -4.01
N ILE A 194 -4.76 0.51 -4.26
CA ILE A 194 -4.39 -0.87 -4.59
C ILE A 194 -3.39 -1.39 -3.54
N ILE A 195 -3.58 -2.62 -3.07
CA ILE A 195 -2.53 -3.41 -2.41
C ILE A 195 -2.21 -4.64 -3.27
N ASP A 196 -0.93 -4.78 -3.60
CA ASP A 196 -0.40 -5.83 -4.47
C ASP A 196 1.11 -5.95 -4.18
N ASP A 197 1.66 -7.16 -4.23
CA ASP A 197 3.10 -7.37 -4.04
C ASP A 197 3.89 -7.04 -5.32
N ARG A 198 3.22 -6.99 -6.47
CA ARG A 198 3.79 -6.74 -7.80
C ARG A 198 3.43 -5.36 -8.33
N ALA A 199 4.45 -4.55 -8.58
CA ALA A 199 4.26 -3.21 -9.17
C ALA A 199 4.22 -3.23 -10.70
N ASP A 200 4.90 -4.19 -11.31
CA ASP A 200 5.01 -4.42 -12.74
C ASP A 200 3.65 -4.70 -13.38
N VAL A 201 2.82 -5.53 -12.74
CA VAL A 201 1.47 -5.85 -13.25
C VAL A 201 0.55 -4.62 -13.28
N TRP A 202 0.86 -3.57 -12.53
CA TRP A 202 0.11 -2.31 -12.48
C TRP A 202 0.79 -1.16 -13.23
N SER A 203 1.86 -1.42 -13.99
CA SER A 203 2.64 -0.39 -14.69
C SER A 203 3.08 0.76 -13.75
N ASP A 204 3.52 0.40 -12.53
CA ASP A 204 3.93 1.34 -11.48
C ASP A 204 2.85 2.40 -11.14
N SER A 205 1.57 1.99 -11.15
CA SER A 205 0.44 2.86 -10.81
C SER A 205 0.67 3.68 -9.53
N PRO A 206 0.38 5.00 -9.54
CA PRO A 206 0.51 5.85 -8.35
C PRO A 206 -0.50 5.50 -7.25
N ASN A 207 -1.55 4.75 -7.57
CA ASN A 207 -2.56 4.27 -6.62
C ASN A 207 -2.06 3.04 -5.80
N LEU A 208 -0.91 2.47 -6.16
CA LEU A 208 -0.37 1.25 -5.55
C LEU A 208 0.38 1.51 -4.25
N VAL A 209 -0.08 0.84 -3.19
CA VAL A 209 0.68 0.59 -1.96
C VAL A 209 1.27 -0.80 -2.06
N LYS A 210 2.51 -0.87 -2.56
CA LYS A 210 3.22 -2.14 -2.71
C LYS A 210 3.40 -2.84 -1.35
N CYS A 211 3.11 -4.12 -1.27
CA CYS A 211 3.43 -4.95 -0.12
C CYS A 211 4.66 -5.85 -0.35
N ASN A 212 5.23 -6.33 0.75
CA ASN A 212 6.24 -7.36 0.74
C ASN A 212 5.58 -8.70 0.37
N PRO A 213 6.14 -9.48 -0.57
CA PRO A 213 5.62 -10.80 -0.91
C PRO A 213 5.49 -11.71 0.32
N PHE A 214 4.36 -12.39 0.47
CA PHE A 214 4.08 -13.29 1.57
C PHE A 214 4.61 -14.70 1.27
N GLU A 215 5.86 -14.95 1.63
CA GLU A 215 6.53 -16.22 1.34
C GLU A 215 6.52 -17.19 2.54
N PHE A 216 5.35 -17.70 2.92
CA PHE A 216 5.26 -18.77 3.93
C PHE A 216 5.88 -20.11 3.48
N PHE A 217 5.46 -20.66 2.33
CA PHE A 217 6.01 -21.88 1.75
C PHE A 217 7.33 -21.56 1.03
N VAL A 218 8.47 -21.80 1.68
CA VAL A 218 9.76 -21.33 1.20
C VAL A 218 10.17 -22.04 -0.08
N GLY A 219 10.47 -21.27 -1.11
CA GLY A 219 10.82 -21.77 -2.44
C GLY A 219 9.61 -22.09 -3.31
N ILE A 220 8.40 -21.77 -2.85
CA ILE A 220 7.20 -21.68 -3.67
C ILE A 220 6.98 -20.20 -4.01
N GLY A 221 6.83 -19.92 -5.31
CA GLY A 221 6.45 -18.59 -5.80
C GLY A 221 4.93 -18.47 -5.96
N ASP A 222 4.49 -17.40 -6.60
CA ASP A 222 3.09 -17.24 -7.01
C ASP A 222 2.70 -18.34 -8.02
N ILE A 223 1.72 -19.17 -7.64
CA ILE A 223 1.22 -20.27 -8.48
C ILE A 223 0.36 -19.77 -9.66
N ASN A 224 -0.09 -18.53 -9.61
CA ASN A 224 -0.95 -17.87 -10.60
C ASN A 224 -0.20 -16.84 -11.45
N ALA A 225 1.08 -16.59 -11.21
CA ALA A 225 1.90 -15.75 -12.07
C ALA A 225 1.98 -16.37 -13.47
N GLY A 226 1.70 -15.58 -14.50
CA GLY A 226 2.06 -15.94 -15.87
C GLY A 226 3.58 -16.09 -15.96
N GLU A 227 4.07 -17.19 -16.53
CA GLU A 227 5.51 -17.35 -16.78
C GLU A 227 6.01 -16.16 -17.60
N GLU A 228 7.10 -15.53 -17.18
CA GLU A 228 7.84 -14.61 -18.05
C GLU A 228 8.14 -15.35 -19.34
N GLU A 229 7.68 -14.83 -20.48
CA GLU A 229 7.90 -15.47 -21.79
C GLU A 229 9.40 -15.77 -21.96
N VAL A 230 9.76 -17.03 -21.82
CA VAL A 230 11.03 -17.51 -22.33
C VAL A 230 10.83 -17.50 -23.84
N HIS A 231 11.37 -16.49 -24.53
CA HIS A 231 11.42 -16.43 -25.98
C HIS A 231 12.10 -17.70 -26.52
N PHE A 232 11.31 -18.72 -26.81
CA PHE A 232 11.68 -19.79 -27.72
C PHE A 232 11.32 -19.29 -29.11
N ASP A 233 12.34 -18.87 -29.86
CA ASP A 233 12.25 -18.71 -31.30
C ASP A 233 11.95 -20.09 -31.90
N GLU A 234 10.68 -20.43 -32.13
CA GLU A 234 10.33 -21.54 -33.02
C GLU A 234 9.01 -21.31 -33.77
N GLU A 235 9.05 -21.65 -35.06
CA GLU A 235 8.15 -21.22 -36.12
C GLU A 235 6.73 -21.83 -36.04
N VAL A 236 5.75 -20.94 -36.16
CA VAL A 236 4.33 -21.06 -36.56
C VAL A 236 3.75 -22.45 -36.88
N GLY A 237 2.68 -22.78 -36.15
CA GLY A 237 1.55 -23.57 -36.62
C GLY A 237 0.22 -22.96 -36.18
N GLU A 238 -0.53 -22.35 -37.11
CA GLU A 238 -1.85 -21.73 -36.88
C GLU A 238 -2.95 -22.75 -36.50
N LYS A 239 -3.59 -22.55 -35.34
CA LYS A 239 -5.06 -22.52 -35.05
C LYS A 239 -5.46 -23.17 -33.70
N GLY A 240 -5.72 -22.32 -32.71
CA GLY A 240 -6.36 -22.56 -31.42
C GLY A 240 -6.30 -21.26 -30.61
N GLY A 241 -7.33 -20.87 -29.86
CA GLY A 241 -7.42 -19.54 -29.25
C GLY A 241 -6.38 -19.32 -28.14
N GLU A 242 -5.77 -18.14 -28.05
CA GLU A 242 -4.75 -17.78 -27.04
C GLU A 242 -5.18 -18.14 -25.59
N ASP A 243 -6.47 -18.07 -25.29
CA ASP A 243 -7.07 -18.47 -24.01
C ASP A 243 -6.91 -19.96 -23.66
N SER A 244 -6.87 -20.87 -24.64
CA SER A 244 -6.70 -22.31 -24.38
C SER A 244 -5.27 -22.64 -24.04
N ASP A 245 -4.31 -22.04 -24.74
CA ASP A 245 -2.89 -22.32 -24.56
C ASP A 245 -2.42 -21.87 -23.17
N HIS A 246 -2.81 -20.67 -22.72
CA HIS A 246 -2.46 -20.19 -21.37
C HIS A 246 -3.06 -21.03 -20.24
N ARG A 247 -4.30 -21.51 -20.41
CA ARG A 247 -4.95 -22.40 -19.43
C ARG A 247 -4.23 -23.74 -19.33
N ASP A 248 -3.84 -24.30 -20.46
CA ASP A 248 -3.09 -25.54 -20.53
C ASP A 248 -1.69 -25.38 -19.92
N HIS A 249 -0.98 -24.28 -20.20
CA HIS A 249 0.30 -23.95 -19.57
C HIS A 249 0.21 -23.80 -18.05
N HIS A 250 -0.79 -23.08 -17.54
CA HIS A 250 -0.99 -22.93 -16.09
C HIS A 250 -1.26 -24.29 -15.41
N ASN A 251 -2.13 -25.11 -15.99
CA ASN A 251 -2.40 -26.47 -15.49
C ASN A 251 -1.15 -27.36 -15.53
N LEU A 252 -0.30 -27.22 -16.56
CA LEU A 252 0.99 -27.91 -16.64
C LEU A 252 1.93 -27.46 -15.51
N SER A 253 2.03 -26.16 -15.22
CA SER A 253 2.86 -25.64 -14.13
C SER A 253 2.41 -26.18 -12.76
N LEU A 254 1.10 -26.19 -12.49
CA LEU A 254 0.53 -26.80 -11.28
C LEU A 254 0.82 -28.31 -11.21
N SER A 255 0.70 -29.03 -12.34
CA SER A 255 1.09 -30.44 -12.44
C SER A 255 2.53 -30.66 -12.08
N GLN A 256 3.42 -29.82 -12.62
CA GLN A 256 4.86 -29.92 -12.41
C GLN A 256 5.19 -29.70 -10.94
N GLN A 257 4.66 -28.67 -10.31
CA GLN A 257 4.86 -28.43 -8.88
C GLN A 257 4.39 -29.62 -8.03
N ALA A 258 3.17 -30.12 -8.26
CA ALA A 258 2.61 -31.23 -7.51
C ALA A 258 3.44 -32.53 -7.66
N ASN A 259 3.99 -32.78 -8.85
CA ASN A 259 4.81 -33.95 -9.14
C ASN A 259 6.25 -33.82 -8.62
N GLN A 260 6.86 -32.65 -8.77
CA GLN A 260 8.25 -32.40 -8.36
C GLN A 260 8.39 -32.32 -6.83
N ARG A 261 7.32 -31.93 -6.13
CA ARG A 261 7.29 -31.79 -4.67
C ARG A 261 8.48 -30.97 -4.15
N PRO A 262 8.63 -29.70 -4.58
CA PRO A 262 9.76 -28.85 -4.20
C PRO A 262 9.97 -28.75 -2.68
N LEU A 263 8.91 -28.79 -1.86
CA LEU A 263 9.03 -28.79 -0.40
C LEU A 263 9.67 -30.10 0.09
N ALA A 264 9.25 -31.26 -0.41
CA ALA A 264 9.91 -32.53 -0.09
C ALA A 264 11.36 -32.59 -0.60
N GLN A 265 11.67 -31.96 -1.73
CA GLN A 265 13.06 -31.84 -2.20
C GLN A 265 13.89 -31.02 -1.21
N ARG A 266 13.42 -29.82 -0.83
CA ARG A 266 14.10 -28.97 0.15
C ARG A 266 14.27 -29.65 1.50
N GLN A 267 13.30 -30.47 1.90
CA GLN A 267 13.36 -31.26 3.14
C GLN A 267 14.52 -32.25 3.10
N ARG A 268 14.71 -32.96 1.97
CA ARG A 268 15.82 -33.89 1.75
C ARG A 268 17.18 -33.18 1.71
N GLU A 269 17.20 -31.94 1.24
CA GLU A 269 18.39 -31.08 1.22
C GLU A 269 18.66 -30.39 2.57
N HIS A 270 17.89 -30.71 3.62
CA HIS A 270 17.97 -30.07 4.94
C HIS A 270 17.82 -28.53 4.89
N ARG A 271 17.05 -28.02 3.91
CA ARG A 271 16.75 -26.61 3.75
C ARG A 271 15.49 -26.21 4.50
N GLN A 272 15.35 -24.91 4.76
CA GLN A 272 14.14 -24.35 5.34
C GLN A 272 12.95 -24.53 4.40
N LEU A 273 11.84 -25.01 4.96
CA LEU A 273 10.57 -25.29 4.27
C LEU A 273 9.52 -24.23 4.48
N LEU A 274 9.41 -23.74 5.71
CA LEU A 274 8.43 -22.76 6.14
C LEU A 274 9.16 -21.54 6.67
N SER A 275 8.67 -20.36 6.35
CA SER A 275 9.19 -19.13 6.93
C SER A 275 9.03 -19.20 8.45
N ARG A 276 10.06 -18.74 9.16
CA ARG A 276 10.07 -18.58 10.63
C ARG A 276 10.13 -17.11 11.02
N THR A 277 10.27 -16.22 10.04
CA THR A 277 10.28 -14.78 10.25
C THR A 277 8.85 -14.35 10.53
N PRO A 278 8.58 -13.67 11.66
CA PRO A 278 7.25 -13.10 11.90
C PRO A 278 6.89 -12.13 10.76
N ASP A 279 5.74 -12.36 10.12
CA ASP A 279 5.19 -11.44 9.12
C ASP A 279 4.30 -10.42 9.85
N ALA A 280 4.69 -9.15 9.76
CA ALA A 280 3.95 -8.02 10.34
C ALA A 280 3.45 -7.06 9.26
N GLU A 281 3.24 -7.57 8.04
CA GLU A 281 2.94 -6.73 6.90
C GLU A 281 1.50 -6.22 6.90
N LEU A 282 0.51 -7.05 7.24
CA LEU A 282 -0.88 -6.59 7.31
C LEU A 282 -1.08 -5.47 8.35
N PRO A 283 -0.50 -5.54 9.56
CA PRO A 283 -0.46 -4.39 10.46
C PRO A 283 0.20 -3.14 9.86
N ARG A 284 1.29 -3.30 9.08
CA ARG A 284 1.95 -2.19 8.38
C ARG A 284 1.00 -1.56 7.35
N LEU A 285 0.39 -2.37 6.50
CA LEU A 285 -0.55 -1.93 5.47
C LEU A 285 -1.76 -1.24 6.08
N LEU A 286 -2.34 -1.80 7.15
CA LEU A 286 -3.50 -1.22 7.84
C LEU A 286 -3.21 0.20 8.31
N ARG A 287 -2.02 0.45 8.87
CA ARG A 287 -1.59 1.80 9.28
C ARG A 287 -1.50 2.75 8.09
N ILE A 288 -0.89 2.32 6.98
CA ILE A 288 -0.72 3.15 5.78
C ILE A 288 -2.08 3.46 5.15
N LEU A 289 -2.95 2.46 5.02
CA LEU A 289 -4.30 2.62 4.46
C LEU A 289 -5.14 3.57 5.32
N ARG A 290 -5.12 3.44 6.65
CA ARG A 290 -5.76 4.41 7.55
C ARG A 290 -5.25 5.84 7.34
N GLN A 291 -3.94 6.03 7.14
CA GLN A 291 -3.38 7.35 6.86
C GLN A 291 -3.81 7.91 5.50
N ILE A 292 -3.87 7.07 4.46
CA ILE A 292 -4.35 7.48 3.13
C ILE A 292 -5.81 7.92 3.20
N HIS A 293 -6.68 7.10 3.83
CA HIS A 293 -8.09 7.41 4.03
C HIS A 293 -8.28 8.71 4.81
N SER A 294 -7.61 8.85 5.96
CA SER A 294 -7.69 10.06 6.79
C SER A 294 -7.20 11.29 6.03
N THR A 295 -6.12 11.19 5.27
CA THR A 295 -5.60 12.29 4.45
C THR A 295 -6.60 12.70 3.37
N TYR A 296 -7.17 11.72 2.66
CA TYR A 296 -8.20 11.97 1.64
C TYR A 296 -9.38 12.72 2.23
N TYR A 297 -9.97 12.23 3.32
CA TYR A 297 -11.14 12.87 3.92
C TYR A 297 -10.82 14.21 4.58
N THR A 298 -9.58 14.43 5.05
CA THR A 298 -9.14 15.75 5.52
C THR A 298 -9.23 16.80 4.41
N TYR A 299 -8.67 16.53 3.23
CA TYR A 299 -8.76 17.44 2.08
C TYR A 299 -10.21 17.57 1.57
N ARG A 300 -10.93 16.45 1.49
CA ARG A 300 -12.33 16.46 1.05
C ARG A 300 -13.21 17.35 1.94
N ASN A 301 -13.06 17.23 3.26
CA ASN A 301 -13.83 18.01 4.23
C ASN A 301 -13.41 19.49 4.25
N ALA A 302 -12.20 19.81 3.79
CA ALA A 302 -11.77 21.19 3.54
C ALA A 302 -12.37 21.82 2.27
N GLY A 303 -13.09 21.03 1.46
CA GLY A 303 -13.76 21.49 0.23
C GLY A 303 -13.03 21.12 -1.06
N ASP A 304 -11.93 20.36 -0.99
CA ASP A 304 -11.20 19.91 -2.17
C ASP A 304 -11.86 18.69 -2.84
N ASP A 305 -11.38 18.34 -4.04
CA ASP A 305 -11.64 17.08 -4.74
C ASP A 305 -10.33 16.27 -4.81
N PRO A 306 -9.96 15.59 -3.72
CA PRO A 306 -8.67 14.91 -3.61
C PRO A 306 -8.57 13.69 -4.53
N ASP A 307 -7.35 13.40 -4.97
CA ASP A 307 -7.02 12.19 -5.73
C ASP A 307 -5.98 11.35 -4.98
N VAL A 308 -6.31 10.08 -4.72
CA VAL A 308 -5.41 9.10 -4.13
C VAL A 308 -4.10 8.96 -4.91
N ALA A 309 -4.14 9.07 -6.25
CA ALA A 309 -2.97 9.04 -7.11
C ALA A 309 -2.02 10.23 -6.89
N GLU A 310 -2.48 11.31 -6.25
CA GLU A 310 -1.64 12.42 -5.82
C GLU A 310 -1.21 12.26 -4.35
N ILE A 311 -2.14 11.83 -3.50
CA ILE A 311 -1.92 11.63 -2.06
C ILE A 311 -0.84 10.60 -1.79
N ILE A 312 -0.92 9.40 -2.39
CA ILE A 312 0.04 8.31 -2.14
C ILE A 312 1.47 8.75 -2.47
N PRO A 313 1.78 9.25 -3.70
CA PRO A 313 3.12 9.72 -4.00
C PRO A 313 3.54 10.93 -3.16
N HIS A 314 2.61 11.80 -2.76
CA HIS A 314 2.92 12.91 -1.86
C HIS A 314 3.37 12.39 -0.49
N MET A 315 2.62 11.48 0.12
CA MET A 315 2.97 10.84 1.39
C MET A 315 4.32 10.14 1.31
N GLN A 316 4.60 9.40 0.23
CA GLN A 316 5.90 8.77 0.01
C GLN A 316 7.05 9.79 0.01
N ARG A 317 6.90 10.91 -0.72
CA ARG A 317 7.92 11.97 -0.79
C ARG A 317 8.17 12.67 0.54
N LEU A 318 7.22 12.68 1.46
CA LEU A 318 7.40 13.28 2.79
C LEU A 318 8.34 12.46 3.67
N VAL A 319 8.45 11.15 3.44
CA VAL A 319 9.20 10.23 4.30
C VAL A 319 10.67 10.62 4.44
N LEU A 320 11.36 10.91 3.34
CA LEU A 320 12.78 11.29 3.33
C LEU A 320 12.97 12.75 2.90
N ARG A 321 11.94 13.59 3.02
CA ARG A 321 12.05 15.01 2.69
C ARG A 321 13.14 15.67 3.53
N GLY A 322 14.05 16.36 2.86
CA GLY A 322 15.19 17.02 3.51
C GLY A 322 16.38 16.10 3.80
N VAL A 323 16.29 14.81 3.48
CA VAL A 323 17.44 13.89 3.56
C VAL A 323 18.33 14.10 2.34
N HIS A 324 19.58 14.50 2.59
CA HIS A 324 20.65 14.49 1.59
C HIS A 324 21.47 13.21 1.77
N LEU A 325 21.42 12.34 0.77
CA LEU A 325 21.91 10.96 0.84
C LEU A 325 23.12 10.76 -0.07
N LEU A 326 24.14 10.07 0.43
CA LEU A 326 25.31 9.62 -0.34
C LEU A 326 25.47 8.11 -0.23
N PHE A 327 25.56 7.42 -1.37
CA PHE A 327 25.83 5.98 -1.38
C PHE A 327 27.34 5.67 -1.33
N SER A 328 27.72 4.66 -0.54
CA SER A 328 29.08 4.12 -0.47
C SER A 328 29.12 2.58 -0.47
N ALA A 329 29.84 1.99 -1.43
CA ALA A 329 30.00 0.53 -1.58
C ALA A 329 28.70 -0.30 -1.66
N VAL A 330 27.58 0.34 -2.02
CA VAL A 330 26.28 -0.34 -2.27
C VAL A 330 25.96 -0.50 -3.76
N VAL A 331 26.58 0.33 -4.61
CA VAL A 331 26.49 0.24 -6.07
C VAL A 331 27.82 -0.33 -6.59
N PRO A 332 27.80 -1.31 -7.51
CA PRO A 332 29.02 -1.85 -8.13
C PRO A 332 29.90 -0.76 -8.75
N LEU A 333 31.22 -0.94 -8.68
CA LEU A 333 32.18 0.00 -9.28
C LEU A 333 31.96 0.12 -10.79
N GLY A 334 31.85 1.34 -11.29
CA GLY A 334 31.62 1.63 -12.71
C GLY A 334 30.15 1.54 -13.16
N ALA A 335 29.24 1.08 -12.31
CA ALA A 335 27.80 1.15 -12.58
C ALA A 335 27.25 2.56 -12.29
N HIS A 336 26.27 2.97 -13.10
CA HIS A 336 25.50 4.19 -12.85
C HIS A 336 24.64 4.02 -11.60
N ILE A 337 24.70 4.99 -10.69
CA ILE A 337 23.92 4.93 -9.44
C ILE A 337 22.43 5.01 -9.73
N GLU A 338 22.06 5.66 -10.84
CA GLU A 338 20.70 5.87 -11.31
C GLU A 338 20.02 4.57 -11.74
N HIS A 339 20.76 3.47 -11.94
CA HIS A 339 20.19 2.14 -12.19
C HIS A 339 20.07 1.31 -10.90
N SER A 340 20.49 1.85 -9.75
CA SER A 340 20.40 1.14 -8.49
C SER A 340 18.97 1.16 -7.95
N PRO A 341 18.40 0.02 -7.53
CA PRO A 341 17.11 -0.01 -6.85
C PRO A 341 17.06 0.90 -5.62
N LEU A 342 18.17 0.98 -4.87
CA LEU A 342 18.26 1.87 -3.70
C LEU A 342 18.21 3.35 -4.09
N TYR A 343 18.75 3.73 -5.24
CA TYR A 343 18.66 5.10 -5.75
C TYR A 343 17.21 5.47 -6.07
N HIS A 344 16.54 4.63 -6.87
CA HIS A 344 15.14 4.86 -7.21
C HIS A 344 14.25 4.91 -5.96
N LEU A 345 14.50 4.02 -4.98
CA LEU A 345 13.79 4.01 -3.71
C LEU A 345 14.00 5.31 -2.93
N ALA A 346 15.24 5.77 -2.78
CA ALA A 346 15.56 7.02 -2.08
C ALA A 346 14.88 8.23 -2.72
N VAL A 347 14.98 8.37 -4.05
CA VAL A 347 14.40 9.50 -4.78
C VAL A 347 12.87 9.47 -4.73
N ARG A 348 12.25 8.29 -4.91
CA ARG A 348 10.78 8.12 -4.83
C ARG A 348 10.24 8.60 -3.49
N TYR A 349 10.97 8.35 -2.40
CA TYR A 349 10.58 8.75 -1.05
C TYR A 349 11.10 10.14 -0.63
N GLY A 350 11.61 10.94 -1.58
CA GLY A 350 11.89 12.36 -1.39
C GLY A 350 13.31 12.72 -0.94
N ALA A 351 14.23 11.76 -0.92
CA ALA A 351 15.64 12.04 -0.63
C ALA A 351 16.35 12.68 -1.83
N GLN A 352 17.28 13.59 -1.55
CA GLN A 352 18.20 14.13 -2.55
C GLN A 352 19.49 13.31 -2.56
N VAL A 353 19.76 12.60 -3.65
CA VAL A 353 20.94 11.73 -3.75
C VAL A 353 22.10 12.49 -4.40
N HIS A 354 23.29 12.37 -3.81
CA HIS A 354 24.53 13.02 -4.25
C HIS A 354 25.58 11.97 -4.64
N THR A 355 26.49 12.34 -5.55
CA THR A 355 27.58 11.46 -6.02
C THR A 355 28.87 11.65 -5.22
N THR A 356 29.10 12.87 -4.74
CA THR A 356 30.28 13.31 -3.99
C THR A 356 29.87 13.74 -2.59
N TYR A 357 30.80 13.63 -1.64
CA TYR A 357 30.56 14.12 -0.30
C TYR A 357 30.62 15.65 -0.28
N SER A 358 29.74 16.27 0.49
CA SER A 358 29.74 17.69 0.79
C SER A 358 29.22 17.91 2.19
N SER A 359 29.42 19.12 2.73
CA SER A 359 28.84 19.46 4.02
C SER A 359 27.31 19.35 4.02
N ALA A 360 26.60 19.38 2.88
CA ALA A 360 25.15 19.24 2.83
C ALA A 360 24.65 17.82 3.19
N ILE A 361 25.50 16.80 3.08
CA ILE A 361 25.10 15.40 3.28
C ILE A 361 24.65 15.17 4.72
N THR A 362 23.46 14.56 4.86
CA THR A 362 22.88 14.17 6.14
C THR A 362 23.13 12.69 6.45
N HIS A 363 23.13 11.85 5.41
CA HIS A 363 23.18 10.40 5.53
C HIS A 363 24.15 9.81 4.50
N VAL A 364 25.03 8.94 4.95
CA VAL A 364 25.83 8.06 4.09
C VAL A 364 25.34 6.64 4.26
N VAL A 365 24.72 6.10 3.21
CA VAL A 365 24.25 4.71 3.18
C VAL A 365 25.38 3.83 2.67
N ALA A 366 25.91 2.98 3.55
CA ALA A 366 27.14 2.24 3.31
C ALA A 366 27.03 0.74 3.61
N ALA A 367 27.54 -0.10 2.71
CA ALA A 367 27.62 -1.56 2.92
C ALA A 367 28.89 -2.01 3.65
N LYS A 368 29.97 -1.22 3.57
CA LYS A 368 31.30 -1.57 4.09
C LYS A 368 32.02 -0.36 4.66
N LYS A 369 32.89 -0.63 5.64
CA LYS A 369 33.78 0.35 6.29
C LYS A 369 35.01 0.66 5.44
N GLY A 370 35.76 1.71 5.81
CA GLY A 370 37.06 2.04 5.21
C GLY A 370 36.98 2.49 3.75
N THR A 371 35.85 3.07 3.36
CA THR A 371 35.68 3.69 2.05
C THR A 371 35.96 5.18 2.20
N ALA A 372 36.54 5.81 1.17
CA ALA A 372 36.85 7.25 1.21
C ALA A 372 35.65 8.11 1.63
N LYS A 373 34.45 7.77 1.15
CA LYS A 373 33.19 8.47 1.50
C LYS A 373 32.80 8.30 2.98
N VAL A 374 33.00 7.12 3.55
CA VAL A 374 32.71 6.85 4.97
C VAL A 374 33.74 7.55 5.85
N ASP A 375 35.02 7.50 5.48
CA ASP A 375 36.10 8.12 6.25
C ASP A 375 35.97 9.65 6.23
N GLU A 376 35.55 10.21 5.10
CA GLU A 376 35.22 11.63 4.97
C GLU A 376 34.02 12.04 5.83
N ALA A 377 32.94 11.25 5.83
CA ALA A 377 31.78 11.52 6.68
C ALA A 377 32.12 11.51 8.18
N ARG A 378 32.99 10.58 8.60
CA ARG A 378 33.48 10.47 9.98
C ARG A 378 34.38 11.62 10.39
N ARG A 379 35.20 12.12 9.47
CA ARG A 379 36.08 13.26 9.72
C ARG A 379 35.28 14.53 9.98
N GLU A 380 34.21 14.77 9.23
CA GLU A 380 33.34 15.93 9.44
C GLU A 380 32.40 15.73 10.65
N ASP A 381 32.11 14.49 11.04
CA ASP A 381 31.37 14.12 12.27
C ASP A 381 29.96 14.74 12.37
N VAL A 382 29.31 14.94 11.22
CA VAL A 382 27.97 15.54 11.09
C VAL A 382 26.93 14.65 10.40
N ALA A 383 27.37 13.71 9.55
CA ALA A 383 26.49 12.85 8.77
C ALA A 383 26.32 11.47 9.45
N HIS A 384 25.10 10.94 9.43
CA HIS A 384 24.83 9.58 9.88
C HIS A 384 25.38 8.57 8.88
N VAL A 385 26.20 7.61 9.34
CA VAL A 385 26.68 6.52 8.49
C VAL A 385 25.87 5.26 8.80
N VAL A 386 24.94 4.93 7.94
CA VAL A 386 23.95 3.87 8.18
C VAL A 386 24.06 2.74 7.15
N THR A 387 23.58 1.57 7.52
CA THR A 387 23.43 0.42 6.60
C THR A 387 22.29 0.67 5.61
N PRO A 388 22.25 -0.06 4.47
CA PRO A 388 21.14 0.01 3.52
C PRO A 388 19.77 -0.28 4.13
N GLN A 389 19.73 -1.07 5.22
CA GLN A 389 18.49 -1.43 5.89
C GLN A 389 17.73 -0.22 6.44
N TRP A 390 18.44 0.84 6.86
CA TRP A 390 17.79 2.08 7.31
C TRP A 390 16.90 2.68 6.23
N LEU A 391 17.42 2.77 5.00
CA LEU A 391 16.70 3.31 3.86
C LEU A 391 15.52 2.42 3.50
N ILE A 392 15.75 1.11 3.42
CA ILE A 392 14.73 0.11 3.08
C ILE A 392 13.59 0.15 4.11
N ASP A 393 13.90 0.08 5.40
CA ASP A 393 12.88 0.11 6.46
C ASP A 393 12.14 1.44 6.51
N SER A 394 12.83 2.56 6.25
CA SER A 394 12.18 3.88 6.21
C SER A 394 11.15 3.97 5.09
N CYS A 395 11.54 3.51 3.90
CA CYS A 395 10.63 3.48 2.75
C CYS A 395 9.52 2.45 2.93
N ASN A 396 9.80 1.26 3.49
CA ASN A 396 8.78 0.24 3.72
C ASN A 396 7.77 0.70 4.77
N LEU A 397 8.21 1.32 5.86
CA LEU A 397 7.31 1.77 6.93
C LEU A 397 6.69 3.15 6.65
N TRP A 398 7.00 3.81 5.54
CA TRP A 398 6.57 5.18 5.26
C TRP A 398 6.88 6.13 6.43
N GLU A 399 8.06 5.97 7.02
CA GLU A 399 8.48 6.71 8.20
C GLU A 399 10.00 6.84 8.19
N CYS A 400 10.55 8.06 8.30
CA CYS A 400 11.99 8.23 8.47
C CYS A 400 12.44 7.57 9.77
N ARG A 401 13.14 6.43 9.68
CA ARG A 401 13.53 5.66 10.86
C ARG A 401 14.66 6.38 11.60
N LYS A 402 14.66 6.25 12.92
CA LYS A 402 15.81 6.64 13.73
C LYS A 402 17.01 5.78 13.37
N GLU A 403 18.18 6.38 13.37
CA GLU A 403 19.41 5.80 12.84
C GLU A 403 20.10 4.85 13.84
N ASP A 404 19.75 4.91 15.14
CA ASP A 404 20.46 4.24 16.24
C ASP A 404 20.71 2.74 16.02
N SER A 405 19.73 2.01 15.49
CA SER A 405 19.83 0.57 15.22
C SER A 405 20.49 0.22 13.89
N TYR A 406 20.81 1.22 13.07
CA TYR A 406 21.26 1.04 11.69
C TYR A 406 22.66 1.55 11.43
N TYR A 407 23.33 2.12 12.42
CA TYR A 407 24.72 2.56 12.27
C TYR A 407 25.61 1.41 11.82
N LEU A 408 26.48 1.70 10.84
CA LEU A 408 27.42 0.70 10.30
C LEU A 408 28.40 0.18 11.37
N ASP A 409 28.72 1.00 12.38
CA ASP A 409 29.43 0.65 13.60
C ASP A 409 29.36 1.74 14.67
N SER A 410 30.04 1.54 15.80
CA SER A 410 30.12 2.49 16.92
C SER A 410 30.64 3.88 16.56
N HIS A 411 31.43 4.02 15.48
CA HIS A 411 31.98 5.30 15.01
C HIS A 411 31.13 5.96 13.92
N SER A 412 29.98 5.37 13.62
CA SER A 412 29.12 5.79 12.53
C SER A 412 27.99 6.73 12.98
N ARG A 413 27.85 6.89 14.30
CA ARG A 413 27.02 7.92 14.93
C ARG A 413 27.79 9.24 15.00
N PRO A 414 27.31 10.32 14.36
CA PRO A 414 27.96 11.62 14.46
C PRO A 414 27.74 12.22 15.85
N LYS A 415 28.73 12.98 16.34
CA LYS A 415 28.59 13.73 17.60
C LYS A 415 27.72 14.97 17.44
N TRP A 416 27.72 15.59 16.26
CA TRP A 416 26.95 16.79 15.95
C TRP A 416 26.03 16.53 14.74
N PRO A 417 25.02 15.64 14.90
CA PRO A 417 24.13 15.26 13.82
C PRO A 417 23.42 16.48 13.24
N LYS A 418 23.38 16.55 11.91
CA LYS A 418 22.51 17.50 11.22
C LYS A 418 21.06 17.17 11.50
N GLN A 419 20.33 18.13 12.04
CA GLN A 419 18.88 18.00 12.12
C GLN A 419 18.29 18.04 10.72
N VAL A 420 17.75 16.90 10.28
CA VAL A 420 16.80 16.88 9.17
C VAL A 420 15.52 17.53 9.70
N GLN A 421 15.02 18.58 9.05
CA GLN A 421 13.76 19.20 9.42
C GLN A 421 12.63 18.17 9.27
N SER A 422 12.23 17.56 10.39
CA SER A 422 11.04 16.73 10.45
C SER A 422 9.83 17.67 10.36
N PHE A 423 9.21 17.73 9.18
CA PHE A 423 7.88 18.33 9.01
C PHE A 423 6.82 17.33 9.50
N ASN A 424 6.89 16.95 10.77
CA ASN A 424 5.80 16.24 11.43
C ASN A 424 4.75 17.26 11.86
N ASP A 425 4.00 17.80 10.91
CA ASP A 425 2.61 18.16 11.22
C ASP A 425 1.89 16.83 11.38
N LYS A 426 1.92 16.28 12.60
CA LYS A 426 0.94 15.26 12.96
C LYS A 426 -0.43 15.94 12.79
N PRO A 427 -1.34 15.47 11.93
CA PRO A 427 -2.73 15.65 12.26
C PRO A 427 -2.87 14.97 13.62
N THR A 428 -3.29 15.71 14.64
CA THR A 428 -3.72 15.12 15.89
C THR A 428 -4.85 14.15 15.53
N THR A 429 -4.52 12.87 15.40
CA THR A 429 -5.49 11.78 15.40
C THR A 429 -5.96 11.62 16.84
N ASP A 430 -6.64 12.64 17.36
CA ASP A 430 -7.48 12.47 18.52
C ASP A 430 -8.77 11.82 18.02
N HIS A 431 -9.13 10.73 18.68
CA HIS A 431 -10.39 10.00 18.58
C HIS A 431 -11.43 10.63 17.66
N VAL A 432 -11.56 10.09 16.45
CA VAL A 432 -12.80 10.25 15.69
C VAL A 432 -13.85 9.46 16.46
N ASP A 433 -14.72 10.19 17.15
CA ASP A 433 -15.88 9.63 17.83
C ASP A 433 -16.94 9.30 16.78
N TRP A 434 -16.95 8.04 16.35
CA TRP A 434 -17.85 7.53 15.32
C TRP A 434 -19.33 7.70 15.68
N ASP A 435 -19.66 7.83 16.98
CA ASP A 435 -21.02 8.09 17.44
C ASP A 435 -21.50 9.50 17.00
N THR A 436 -20.59 10.44 16.80
CA THR A 436 -20.92 11.80 16.32
C THR A 436 -21.22 11.82 14.81
N ALA A 437 -20.51 11.00 14.03
CA ALA A 437 -20.73 10.90 12.58
C ALA A 437 -22.07 10.20 12.24
N ASP A 438 -22.48 9.22 13.05
CA ASP A 438 -23.79 8.58 12.93
C ASP A 438 -24.92 9.54 13.31
N GLN A 439 -24.73 10.41 14.31
CA GLN A 439 -25.71 11.42 14.69
C GLN A 439 -25.90 12.49 13.61
N GLU A 440 -24.82 12.94 12.96
CA GLU A 440 -24.89 13.88 11.83
C GLU A 440 -25.59 13.27 10.60
N LEU A 441 -25.46 11.95 10.38
CA LEU A 441 -26.16 11.24 9.31
C LEU A 441 -27.66 11.06 9.62
N GLU A 442 -28.01 10.77 10.88
CA GLU A 442 -29.41 10.69 11.31
C GLU A 442 -30.12 12.05 11.22
N ASP A 443 -29.46 13.13 11.60
CA ASP A 443 -30.02 14.48 11.50
C ASP A 443 -30.23 14.89 10.03
N PHE A 444 -29.31 14.53 9.14
CA PHE A 444 -29.45 14.75 7.69
C PHE A 444 -30.60 13.93 7.06
N LEU A 445 -30.77 12.67 7.47
CA LEU A 445 -31.86 11.81 6.98
C LEU A 445 -33.23 12.23 7.53
N ASN A 446 -33.26 12.86 8.71
CA ASN A 446 -34.47 13.42 9.31
C ASN A 446 -34.87 14.79 8.69
N GLU A 447 -33.94 15.55 8.11
CA GLU A 447 -34.26 16.78 7.36
C GLU A 447 -34.92 16.51 6.00
N ASP A 448 -34.50 15.47 5.27
CA ASP A 448 -35.09 15.10 3.97
C ASP A 448 -36.45 14.38 4.07
N SER A 449 -36.87 13.97 5.28
CA SER A 449 -38.12 13.23 5.50
C SER A 449 -39.31 14.13 5.88
N ALA A 450 -39.12 15.45 5.97
CA ALA A 450 -40.14 16.39 6.46
C ALA A 450 -40.90 17.20 5.38
N GLU A 451 -40.66 16.96 4.09
CA GLU A 451 -41.35 17.69 3.01
C GLU A 451 -42.26 16.81 2.13
N GLU A 452 -43.21 16.08 2.72
CA GLU A 452 -44.42 15.67 2.01
C GLU A 452 -45.67 15.76 2.92
N GLU A 453 -46.38 16.90 2.85
CA GLU A 453 -47.85 16.97 2.78
C GLU A 453 -48.35 18.43 2.94
N LYS A 454 -48.75 19.07 1.83
CA LYS A 454 -50.08 19.67 1.58
C LYS A 454 -50.05 20.70 0.45
N GLY A 455 -51.05 20.59 -0.43
CA GLY A 455 -51.19 21.36 -1.65
C GLY A 455 -51.75 22.79 -1.51
N GLU A 456 -51.65 23.47 -2.66
CA GLU A 456 -52.38 24.64 -3.18
C GLU A 456 -52.39 25.95 -2.37
N GLU A 457 -51.67 26.97 -2.86
CA GLU A 457 -52.23 28.07 -3.69
C GLU A 457 -51.15 29.13 -4.00
N VAL A 458 -51.21 29.69 -5.22
CA VAL A 458 -50.32 30.71 -5.76
C VAL A 458 -50.54 32.07 -5.10
N LYS A 459 -49.49 32.71 -4.56
CA LYS A 459 -49.29 34.18 -4.66
C LYS A 459 -47.81 34.56 -4.79
N GLU A 460 -47.57 35.27 -5.89
CA GLU A 460 -46.36 35.97 -6.29
C GLU A 460 -45.93 37.02 -5.24
N ASN A 461 -44.68 36.97 -4.77
CA ASN A 461 -43.98 38.18 -4.37
C ASN A 461 -42.46 38.03 -4.43
N THR A 462 -41.87 38.91 -5.22
CA THR A 462 -40.44 39.02 -5.51
C THR A 462 -39.67 39.62 -4.33
N LYS A 463 -38.52 39.01 -3.97
CA LYS A 463 -37.40 39.73 -3.33
C LYS A 463 -36.06 39.02 -3.59
N LYS A 464 -35.35 39.56 -4.58
CA LYS A 464 -33.93 39.30 -4.88
C LYS A 464 -33.05 39.58 -3.66
N ARG A 465 -32.17 38.66 -3.30
CA ARG A 465 -30.90 38.97 -2.61
C ARG A 465 -29.73 38.43 -3.43
N SER A 466 -29.06 39.33 -4.13
CA SER A 466 -27.75 39.09 -4.75
C SER A 466 -26.68 39.04 -3.67
N ARG A 467 -25.77 38.06 -3.72
CA ARG A 467 -24.45 38.18 -3.11
C ARG A 467 -23.39 38.04 -4.19
N LYS A 468 -22.54 39.06 -4.26
CA LYS A 468 -21.51 39.31 -5.26
C LYS A 468 -20.38 38.29 -5.13
N SER A 469 -19.96 37.76 -6.27
CA SER A 469 -18.68 37.11 -6.48
C SER A 469 -17.56 38.14 -6.45
N SER A 470 -16.44 37.79 -5.81
CA SER A 470 -15.15 38.49 -5.96
C SER A 470 -14.15 37.52 -6.57
N THR A 471 -13.83 37.75 -7.83
CA THR A 471 -12.75 37.09 -8.58
C THR A 471 -11.40 37.67 -8.14
N PRO A 472 -10.30 36.88 -8.08
CA PRO A 472 -8.95 37.39 -7.81
C PRO A 472 -8.33 38.03 -9.07
N PRO A 473 -7.41 39.00 -8.92
CA PRO A 473 -6.80 39.66 -10.07
C PRO A 473 -5.68 38.82 -10.69
N SER A 474 -5.69 38.79 -12.02
CA SER A 474 -4.63 38.29 -12.89
C SER A 474 -3.39 39.20 -12.84
N ILE A 475 -2.21 38.59 -12.80
CA ILE A 475 -0.94 39.27 -13.08
C ILE A 475 -0.58 38.92 -14.52
N ASP A 476 -0.47 39.94 -15.36
CA ASP A 476 0.18 39.86 -16.66
C ASP A 476 1.30 40.89 -16.75
N GLU A 477 2.28 40.49 -17.54
CA GLU A 477 3.66 40.94 -17.63
C GLU A 477 3.90 42.24 -18.42
N GLN A 478 5.13 42.75 -18.22
CA GLN A 478 5.94 43.59 -19.13
C GLN A 478 5.58 45.08 -19.30
N ASP A 479 6.47 45.97 -18.82
CA ASP A 479 7.31 46.74 -19.75
C ASP A 479 8.47 47.55 -19.10
N LEU A 480 9.65 47.28 -19.66
CA LEU A 480 10.85 48.07 -19.95
C LEU A 480 11.24 49.40 -19.22
N HIS A 481 12.49 49.35 -18.74
CA HIS A 481 13.62 50.27 -18.98
C HIS A 481 13.82 51.62 -18.23
N THR A 482 14.91 51.58 -17.44
CA THR A 482 16.09 52.49 -17.40
C THR A 482 16.15 53.73 -16.50
N ARG A 483 17.30 53.78 -15.79
CA ARG A 483 18.09 54.93 -15.28
C ARG A 483 17.52 55.61 -14.01
N THR A 484 18.26 55.91 -12.94
CA THR A 484 19.68 56.30 -12.76
C THR A 484 20.22 55.99 -11.34
N ASN A 485 21.54 55.76 -11.31
CA ASN A 485 22.58 55.93 -10.28
C ASN A 485 22.34 56.71 -8.95
N ASN A 486 23.19 56.31 -7.99
CA ASN A 486 23.80 57.01 -6.83
C ASN A 486 23.24 56.66 -5.44
N GLN A 487 23.98 55.96 -4.55
CA GLN A 487 25.22 56.28 -3.79
C GLN A 487 24.90 56.68 -2.34
N SER A 488 25.45 55.90 -1.38
CA SER A 488 25.85 56.23 0.00
C SER A 488 24.87 56.98 0.93
N ASN A 489 24.51 56.41 2.07
CA ASN A 489 25.27 56.57 3.33
C ASN A 489 24.57 55.88 4.52
N SER A 490 25.39 55.64 5.54
CA SER A 490 25.11 55.28 6.92
C SER A 490 23.91 55.99 7.56
N ASP A 491 23.20 55.32 8.47
CA ASP A 491 23.20 55.71 9.89
C ASP A 491 22.45 54.72 10.78
N THR A 492 23.07 54.47 11.94
CA THR A 492 22.46 53.80 13.10
C THR A 492 21.59 54.80 13.88
N PRO A 493 20.72 54.31 14.76
CA PRO A 493 20.84 54.81 16.13
C PRO A 493 20.78 53.71 17.19
N LYS A 494 21.68 53.87 18.18
CA LYS A 494 21.68 53.20 19.48
C LYS A 494 20.78 53.93 20.49
N ARG A 495 20.50 53.21 21.59
CA ARG A 495 20.10 53.61 22.96
C ARG A 495 18.59 53.41 23.22
N HIS A 496 18.17 52.78 24.31
CA HIS A 496 18.62 53.01 25.68
C HIS A 496 18.58 51.76 26.58
N ARG A 497 19.64 51.62 27.40
CA ARG A 497 19.76 50.81 28.62
C ARG A 497 19.06 51.52 29.78
N THR A 498 18.54 50.74 30.73
CA THR A 498 18.62 51.04 32.18
C THR A 498 18.99 49.76 32.92
N ASP A 499 20.21 49.76 33.46
CA ASP A 499 20.68 48.88 34.53
C ASP A 499 20.03 49.31 35.86
N ASN A 500 19.88 48.36 36.78
CA ASN A 500 20.25 48.59 38.18
C ASN A 500 20.72 47.27 38.82
N THR A 501 21.98 47.30 39.24
CA THR A 501 22.76 46.43 40.13
C THR A 501 22.18 46.49 41.57
N SER A 502 22.49 45.64 42.55
CA SER A 502 23.79 45.15 43.07
C SER A 502 23.52 44.22 44.29
N ASP A 503 24.19 43.07 44.40
CA ASP A 503 25.19 42.69 45.47
C ASP A 503 24.51 42.07 46.73
N ASP A 504 24.97 41.05 47.47
CA ASP A 504 26.26 40.46 47.87
C ASP A 504 26.00 39.00 48.39
N LEU A 505 26.75 37.94 48.02
CA LEU A 505 27.97 37.32 48.63
C LEU A 505 27.80 36.40 49.88
N ASP A 506 28.52 35.27 49.80
CA ASP A 506 29.09 34.36 50.84
C ASP A 506 28.15 33.41 51.65
N SER A 507 28.47 32.15 52.01
CA SER A 507 29.72 31.35 52.00
C SER A 507 29.47 29.83 52.25
N LEU A 508 30.37 29.01 51.69
CA LEU A 508 31.04 27.75 52.14
C LEU A 508 30.47 26.81 53.23
N ASP A 509 30.61 25.49 52.93
CA ASP A 509 31.15 24.34 53.72
C ASP A 509 30.34 23.04 53.46
N LYS A 510 30.87 22.01 52.78
CA LYS A 510 31.78 20.91 53.20
C LYS A 510 31.19 19.92 54.22
N ASP A 511 31.02 18.67 53.77
CA ASP A 511 31.56 17.42 54.36
C ASP A 511 30.66 16.17 54.17
N THR A 512 31.21 15.19 53.44
CA THR A 512 30.95 13.72 53.55
C THR A 512 31.58 13.15 54.84
N PRO A 513 31.39 11.89 55.32
CA PRO A 513 31.04 10.65 54.60
C PRO A 513 30.24 9.55 55.39
N SER A 514 30.03 8.41 54.70
CA SER A 514 30.29 7.02 55.15
C SER A 514 29.14 6.01 55.42
N ASP A 515 29.39 4.82 54.85
CA ASP A 515 29.16 3.44 55.32
C ASP A 515 27.87 2.64 54.98
N ASN A 516 28.03 1.78 53.96
CA ASN A 516 28.00 0.31 54.00
C ASN A 516 27.04 -0.42 54.98
N HIS A 517 26.25 -1.37 54.43
CA HIS A 517 26.31 -2.78 54.83
C HIS A 517 25.68 -3.71 53.79
N SER A 518 26.36 -4.84 53.60
CA SER A 518 26.01 -6.05 52.86
C SER A 518 24.92 -6.88 53.55
N ASP A 519 24.20 -7.72 52.81
CA ASP A 519 24.24 -9.17 52.99
C ASP A 519 23.42 -9.95 51.94
N SER A 520 23.83 -11.19 51.77
CA SER A 520 23.62 -12.16 50.70
C SER A 520 22.81 -13.40 51.14
N PHE A 521 22.47 -14.26 50.16
CA PHE A 521 22.04 -15.68 50.27
C PHE A 521 20.56 -15.92 50.69
N ASP A 522 19.79 -16.92 50.22
CA ASP A 522 20.08 -18.23 49.61
C ASP A 522 18.86 -18.75 48.79
N ASP A 523 19.14 -19.67 47.85
CA ASP A 523 18.19 -20.59 47.18
C ASP A 523 17.53 -21.57 48.16
N PHE A 524 16.32 -22.07 47.88
CA PHE A 524 15.94 -23.47 48.17
C PHE A 524 14.68 -23.93 47.40
N ASP A 525 14.87 -24.93 46.55
CA ASP A 525 13.88 -25.86 46.00
C ASP A 525 13.19 -26.68 47.11
N PHE A 526 11.91 -27.07 46.92
CA PHE A 526 11.47 -28.46 47.08
C PHE A 526 10.01 -28.68 46.62
N ALA A 527 9.85 -29.70 45.77
CA ALA A 527 8.60 -30.30 45.37
C ALA A 527 7.93 -31.12 46.49
N ASN A 528 6.60 -31.17 46.52
CA ASN A 528 5.82 -32.41 46.35
C ASN A 528 4.31 -32.18 46.57
N GLN A 529 3.56 -32.43 45.50
CA GLN A 529 2.53 -33.47 45.38
C GLN A 529 1.61 -33.70 46.60
N LEU A 530 0.29 -33.56 46.38
CA LEU A 530 -0.68 -34.62 46.65
C LEU A 530 -2.06 -34.30 46.06
N ASP A 531 -2.62 -35.34 45.44
CA ASP A 531 -3.93 -35.46 44.81
C ASP A 531 -5.11 -35.10 45.71
N GLY A 532 -6.23 -34.72 45.10
CA GLY A 532 -7.53 -34.86 45.77
C GLY A 532 -8.71 -34.14 45.12
N VAL A 533 -9.38 -34.84 44.20
CA VAL A 533 -10.86 -34.91 44.10
C VAL A 533 -11.62 -33.65 43.62
N ILE A 534 -12.24 -33.85 42.45
CA ILE A 534 -13.27 -33.06 41.70
C ILE A 534 -12.71 -32.12 40.64
#